data_AF-A0A7I7P5D0-F1
#
_entry.id   AF-A0A7I7P5D0-F1
#
_cell.length_a   1.000
_cell.length_b   1.000
_cell.length_c   1.000
_cell.angle_alpha   90.00
_cell.angle_beta   90.00
_cell.angle_gamma   90.00
#
_symmetry.space_group_name_H-M   'P 1'
#
loop_
_entity.id
_entity.type
_entity.pdbx_description
1 polymer ?
#
loop_
_entity_poly.entity_id
_entity_poly.type
_entity_poly.pdbx_seq_one_letter_code
_entity_poly.pdbx_strand_id
1 'polypeptide(L)'
;MKRGLTVVVAGAAILAAGISGCSSNKSSSGGSGTSSAVNTSAGAASGTKVLIDGKDQNVSGSVVCTSAGGTVNIAIGGAATGIAAVLTDASPPQVKSVGLGNVNGVTLGYTSGTGQGNATAEKNGNSYKITGTATGVDMANPMQPVNKPFEIDVTCSS
;
A
#
# COMPACT_ATOMS: atom_id res chain seq x y z
N MET A 1 42.38 34.14 5.12
CA MET A 1 42.26 35.30 6.02
C MET A 1 40.77 35.53 6.28
N LYS A 2 40.43 35.78 7.54
CA LYS A 2 39.06 35.85 8.09
C LYS A 2 38.52 37.29 8.05
N ARG A 3 37.19 37.38 8.25
CA ARG A 3 36.39 38.50 8.82
C ARG A 3 35.95 39.57 7.82
N GLY A 4 34.73 40.09 7.83
CA GLY A 4 33.53 40.02 8.70
C GLY A 4 32.42 40.85 8.01
N LEU A 5 31.23 41.13 8.53
CA LEU A 5 30.61 41.00 9.85
C LEU A 5 29.10 41.37 9.73
N THR A 6 28.25 40.78 10.59
CA THR A 6 26.98 41.29 11.20
C THR A 6 25.72 41.56 10.35
N VAL A 7 24.55 40.91 10.56
CA VAL A 7 23.58 40.81 11.71
C VAL A 7 22.50 41.91 11.67
N VAL A 8 21.21 41.53 11.72
CA VAL A 8 20.20 42.01 12.69
C VAL A 8 18.84 41.28 12.52
N VAL A 9 18.24 41.03 13.68
CA VAL A 9 17.00 40.34 14.05
C VAL A 9 15.77 41.25 13.86
N ALA A 10 14.59 40.67 13.54
CA ALA A 10 13.30 41.19 14.03
C ALA A 10 12.21 40.09 13.93
N GLY A 11 11.59 39.77 15.07
CA GLY A 11 10.37 38.96 15.13
C GLY A 11 9.11 39.83 15.13
N ALA A 12 7.96 39.24 14.79
CA ALA A 12 6.63 39.68 15.20
C ALA A 12 5.60 38.56 14.96
N ALA A 13 4.68 38.41 15.91
CA ALA A 13 3.61 37.43 16.01
C ALA A 13 2.38 37.77 15.14
N ILE A 14 1.40 36.86 15.03
CA ILE A 14 -0.01 37.04 15.45
C ILE A 14 -0.87 35.81 15.05
N LEU A 15 -1.77 35.46 15.97
CA LEU A 15 -2.80 34.42 15.96
C LEU A 15 -3.95 34.74 15.00
N ALA A 16 -4.57 33.73 14.38
CA ALA A 16 -5.97 33.81 13.94
C ALA A 16 -6.68 32.46 14.08
N ALA A 17 -7.77 32.50 14.83
CA ALA A 17 -8.68 31.40 15.14
C ALA A 17 -9.53 30.98 13.94
N GLY A 18 -9.99 29.72 13.95
CA GLY A 18 -10.95 29.20 12.98
C GLY A 18 -11.50 27.84 13.37
N ILE A 19 -12.16 27.72 14.52
CA ILE A 19 -13.13 26.64 14.74
C ILE A 19 -14.53 27.25 14.81
N SER A 20 -15.26 27.14 13.71
CA SER A 20 -16.69 27.37 13.65
C SER A 20 -17.25 26.28 12.76
N GLY A 21 -17.82 25.27 13.41
CA GLY A 21 -18.38 24.09 12.76
C GLY A 21 -19.27 23.28 13.70
N CYS A 22 -19.90 23.93 14.68
CA CYS A 22 -21.10 23.38 15.30
C CYS A 22 -22.27 23.69 14.37
N SER A 23 -22.69 22.73 13.55
CA SER A 23 -24.10 22.66 13.14
C SER A 23 -24.76 21.59 14.01
N SER A 24 -25.48 22.05 15.03
CA SER A 24 -26.47 21.22 15.70
C SER A 24 -27.75 21.25 14.87
N ASN A 25 -28.19 20.12 14.34
CA ASN A 25 -29.60 19.80 14.48
C ASN A 25 -29.83 18.29 14.63
N LYS A 26 -30.78 18.03 15.52
CA LYS A 26 -31.07 16.84 16.31
C LYS A 26 -32.13 15.99 15.59
N SER A 27 -32.25 14.74 16.07
CA SER A 27 -33.41 13.81 15.98
C SER A 27 -33.26 12.71 14.93
N SER A 28 -33.54 11.41 15.17
CA SER A 28 -33.88 10.63 16.36
C SER A 28 -33.87 9.15 15.96
N SER A 29 -33.65 8.29 16.95
CA SER A 29 -34.15 6.91 17.06
C SER A 29 -33.39 5.77 16.36
N GLY A 30 -32.80 4.92 17.21
CA GLY A 30 -33.10 3.50 17.23
C GLY A 30 -32.43 2.61 16.18
N GLY A 31 -31.52 1.75 16.61
CA GLY A 31 -31.08 0.61 15.82
C GLY A 31 -29.76 0.02 16.29
N SER A 32 -29.85 -1.02 17.12
CA SER A 32 -28.75 -1.89 17.52
C SER A 32 -27.92 -2.37 16.32
N GLY A 33 -26.60 -2.37 16.46
CA GLY A 33 -25.73 -3.01 15.48
C GLY A 33 -24.27 -2.66 15.72
N THR A 34 -23.55 -3.55 16.40
CA THR A 34 -22.09 -3.60 16.42
C THR A 34 -21.60 -3.51 14.97
N SER A 35 -20.92 -2.43 14.61
CA SER A 35 -20.33 -2.30 13.27
C SER A 35 -18.99 -1.62 13.39
N SER A 36 -18.02 -2.41 12.95
CA SER A 36 -16.60 -2.17 12.82
C SER A 36 -16.24 -0.73 12.51
N ALA A 37 -15.19 -0.25 13.18
CA ALA A 37 -14.49 0.97 12.82
C ALA A 37 -14.05 0.87 11.35
N VAL A 38 -14.86 1.44 10.46
CA VAL A 38 -14.45 1.78 9.11
C VAL A 38 -13.63 3.06 9.26
N ASN A 39 -12.32 2.88 9.40
CA ASN A 39 -11.35 3.95 9.17
C ASN A 39 -11.38 4.29 7.67
N THR A 40 -12.37 5.08 7.26
CA THR A 40 -12.31 5.83 6.00
C THR A 40 -11.27 6.92 6.19
N SER A 41 -10.01 6.55 5.92
CA SER A 41 -8.93 7.52 5.75
C SER A 41 -9.31 8.41 4.58
N ALA A 42 -9.62 9.66 4.92
CA ALA A 42 -9.76 10.75 3.99
C ALA A 42 -8.48 10.87 3.14
N GLY A 43 -8.66 10.90 1.81
CA GLY A 43 -7.74 11.50 0.85
C GLY A 43 -6.26 11.11 0.97
N ALA A 44 -5.90 9.88 0.59
CA ALA A 44 -4.57 9.66 0.02
C ALA A 44 -4.64 10.08 -1.44
N ALA A 45 -3.67 10.90 -1.88
CA ALA A 45 -3.42 11.20 -3.28
C ALA A 45 -3.45 9.90 -4.12
N SER A 46 -3.77 9.98 -5.41
CA SER A 46 -3.83 8.89 -6.39
C SER A 46 -2.53 8.07 -6.52
N GLY A 47 -2.12 7.41 -5.45
CA GLY A 47 -0.79 6.87 -5.22
C GLY A 47 -0.84 5.39 -4.86
N THR A 48 0.20 4.69 -5.28
CA THR A 48 0.49 3.30 -4.97
C THR A 48 0.49 3.08 -3.47
N LYS A 49 -0.27 2.09 -3.00
CA LYS A 49 -0.26 1.65 -1.61
C LYS A 49 0.20 0.20 -1.54
N VAL A 50 1.19 -0.08 -0.70
CA VAL A 50 1.62 -1.45 -0.41
C VAL A 50 1.75 -1.63 1.09
N LEU A 51 0.98 -2.55 1.66
CA LEU A 51 1.05 -2.92 3.06
C LEU A 51 1.61 -4.34 3.17
N ILE A 52 2.50 -4.53 4.12
CA ILE A 52 3.02 -5.84 4.50
C ILE A 52 2.93 -5.91 6.02
N ASP A 53 2.22 -6.92 6.53
CA ASP A 53 1.94 -7.06 7.97
C ASP A 53 1.22 -5.84 8.58
N GLY A 54 0.34 -5.22 7.77
CA GLY A 54 -0.37 -3.99 8.13
C GLY A 54 0.48 -2.71 8.14
N LYS A 55 1.78 -2.79 7.78
CA LYS A 55 2.68 -1.64 7.71
C LYS A 55 2.81 -1.15 6.28
N ASP A 56 2.55 0.13 6.08
CA ASP A 56 2.77 0.77 4.78
C ASP A 56 4.27 0.78 4.44
N GLN A 57 4.60 0.30 3.25
CA GLN A 57 5.96 0.24 2.75
C GLN A 57 6.44 1.60 2.20
N ASN A 58 5.55 2.60 2.11
CA ASN A 58 5.84 3.94 1.60
C ASN A 58 6.58 3.90 0.26
N VAL A 59 6.12 3.01 -0.63
CA VAL A 59 6.78 2.76 -1.91
C VAL A 59 6.73 4.02 -2.76
N SER A 60 7.90 4.44 -3.24
CA SER A 60 8.04 5.52 -4.20
C SER A 60 8.35 4.97 -5.59
N GLY A 61 8.03 5.77 -6.62
CA GLY A 61 8.24 5.42 -8.03
C GLY A 61 6.93 5.14 -8.77
N SER A 62 7.06 4.75 -10.03
CA SER A 62 5.93 4.54 -10.94
C SER A 62 5.34 3.13 -10.84
N VAL A 63 4.06 3.00 -11.17
CA VAL A 63 3.44 1.70 -11.47
C VAL A 63 3.44 1.51 -12.97
N VAL A 64 4.07 0.42 -13.41
CA VAL A 64 4.12 0.02 -14.82
C VAL A 64 3.34 -1.28 -14.97
N CYS A 65 2.38 -1.30 -15.88
CA CYS A 65 1.60 -2.48 -16.18
C CYS A 65 1.83 -2.90 -17.62
N THR A 66 2.08 -4.19 -17.86
CA THR A 66 2.31 -4.74 -19.19
C THR A 66 1.53 -6.02 -19.37
N SER A 67 0.66 -6.04 -20.39
CA SER A 67 -0.13 -7.22 -20.75
C SER A 67 0.59 -8.03 -21.81
N ALA A 68 0.84 -9.31 -21.54
CA ALA A 68 1.47 -10.23 -22.49
C ALA A 68 1.06 -11.68 -22.18
N GLY A 69 0.77 -12.47 -23.21
CA GLY A 69 0.56 -13.92 -23.07
C GLY A 69 -0.57 -14.32 -22.11
N GLY A 70 -1.69 -13.59 -22.09
CA GLY A 70 -2.82 -13.89 -21.19
C GLY A 70 -2.61 -13.42 -19.74
N THR A 71 -1.60 -12.59 -19.49
CA THR A 71 -1.26 -12.08 -18.15
C THR A 71 -1.10 -10.58 -18.14
N VAL A 72 -1.34 -9.99 -16.97
CA VAL A 72 -1.03 -8.61 -16.64
C VAL A 72 0.13 -8.62 -15.65
N ASN A 73 1.26 -8.05 -16.04
CA ASN A 73 2.45 -7.91 -15.22
C ASN A 73 2.47 -6.50 -14.65
N ILE A 74 2.48 -6.38 -13.33
CA ILE A 74 2.47 -5.12 -12.60
C ILE A 74 3.81 -4.99 -11.89
N ALA A 75 4.58 -3.97 -12.21
CA ALA A 75 5.80 -3.60 -11.53
C ALA A 75 5.58 -2.31 -10.74
N ILE A 76 6.02 -2.29 -9.48
CA ILE A 76 5.77 -1.18 -8.56
C ILE A 76 7.11 -0.60 -8.11
N GLY A 77 7.31 0.70 -8.36
CA GLY A 77 8.53 1.42 -8.03
C GLY A 77 9.62 1.16 -9.06
N GLY A 78 10.77 0.63 -8.62
CA GLY A 78 11.90 0.30 -9.49
C GLY A 78 12.64 -0.95 -9.04
N ALA A 79 13.80 -1.22 -9.67
CA ALA A 79 14.62 -2.40 -9.37
C ALA A 79 15.01 -2.50 -7.88
N ALA A 80 15.19 -1.36 -7.21
CA ALA A 80 15.50 -1.30 -5.78
C ALA A 80 14.31 -1.72 -4.88
N THR A 81 13.07 -1.53 -5.33
CA THR A 81 11.86 -1.89 -4.56
C THR A 81 11.58 -3.39 -4.65
N GLY A 82 11.75 -3.98 -5.84
CA GLY A 82 11.58 -5.43 -6.04
C GLY A 82 10.14 -5.93 -5.85
N ILE A 83 9.14 -5.06 -5.96
CA ILE A 83 7.73 -5.41 -5.82
C ILE A 83 7.10 -5.60 -7.21
N ALA A 84 6.50 -6.76 -7.44
CA ALA A 84 5.82 -7.08 -8.68
C ALA A 84 4.67 -8.07 -8.46
N ALA A 85 3.68 -8.05 -9.35
CA ALA A 85 2.61 -9.03 -9.38
C ALA A 85 2.33 -9.49 -10.81
N VAL A 86 1.94 -10.76 -10.94
CA VAL A 86 1.47 -11.33 -12.19
C VAL A 86 0.05 -11.81 -11.99
N LEU A 87 -0.86 -11.26 -12.77
CA LEU A 87 -2.28 -11.58 -12.77
C LEU A 87 -2.66 -12.20 -14.12
N THR A 88 -3.77 -12.93 -14.18
CA THR A 88 -4.42 -13.20 -15.47
C THR A 88 -5.08 -11.92 -16.00
N ASP A 89 -5.27 -11.84 -17.31
CA ASP A 89 -6.05 -10.78 -17.96
C ASP A 89 -7.58 -11.03 -17.94
N ALA A 90 -8.02 -12.07 -17.24
CA ALA A 90 -9.42 -12.41 -17.05
C ALA A 90 -10.17 -11.42 -16.14
N SER A 91 -11.51 -11.55 -16.11
CA SER A 91 -12.39 -10.76 -15.24
C SER A 91 -13.33 -11.70 -14.45
N PRO A 92 -13.13 -11.87 -13.12
CA PRO A 92 -12.08 -11.25 -12.31
C PRO A 92 -10.67 -11.82 -12.59
N PRO A 93 -9.60 -11.04 -12.37
CA PRO A 93 -8.24 -11.52 -12.52
C PRO A 93 -7.89 -12.53 -11.43
N GLN A 94 -7.08 -13.52 -11.78
CA GLN A 94 -6.50 -14.46 -10.83
C GLN A 94 -5.03 -14.11 -10.57
N VAL A 95 -4.60 -14.19 -9.32
CA VAL A 95 -3.20 -13.96 -8.95
C VAL A 95 -2.37 -15.19 -9.28
N LYS A 96 -1.35 -15.04 -10.12
CA LYS A 96 -0.37 -16.10 -10.41
C LYS A 96 0.83 -16.03 -9.48
N SER A 97 1.35 -14.83 -9.25
CA SER A 97 2.45 -14.60 -8.32
C SER A 97 2.48 -13.17 -7.81
N VAL A 98 3.05 -12.98 -6.63
CA VAL A 98 3.41 -11.68 -6.06
C VAL A 98 4.81 -11.78 -5.49
N GLY A 99 5.69 -10.85 -5.85
CA GLY A 99 6.97 -10.63 -5.18
C GLY A 99 6.87 -9.34 -4.38
N LEU A 100 7.24 -9.39 -3.10
CA LEU A 100 7.22 -8.24 -2.19
C LEU A 100 8.62 -7.71 -1.87
N GLY A 101 9.65 -8.20 -2.56
CA GLY A 101 11.04 -7.89 -2.28
C GLY A 101 11.53 -8.48 -0.95
N ASN A 102 12.62 -7.91 -0.44
CA ASN A 102 13.17 -8.27 0.88
C ASN A 102 12.58 -7.36 1.95
N VAL A 103 11.97 -7.97 2.97
CA VAL A 103 11.37 -7.29 4.11
C VAL A 103 12.00 -7.84 5.37
N ASN A 104 12.77 -7.00 6.06
CA ASN A 104 13.48 -7.37 7.30
C ASN A 104 14.37 -8.63 7.16
N GLY A 105 15.06 -8.78 6.04
CA GLY A 105 15.95 -9.93 5.79
C GLY A 105 15.26 -11.14 5.15
N VAL A 106 13.93 -11.13 5.03
CA VAL A 106 13.15 -12.22 4.43
C VAL A 106 12.63 -11.79 3.07
N THR A 107 12.94 -12.56 2.03
CA THR A 107 12.29 -12.38 0.72
C THR A 107 10.90 -12.98 0.76
N LEU A 108 9.88 -12.14 0.58
CA LEU A 108 8.48 -12.53 0.66
C LEU A 108 7.85 -12.62 -0.72
N GLY A 109 7.04 -13.66 -0.94
CA GLY A 109 6.26 -13.78 -2.15
C GLY A 109 5.12 -14.78 -2.05
N TYR A 110 4.27 -14.77 -3.06
CA TYR A 110 3.20 -15.72 -3.28
C TYR A 110 3.36 -16.33 -4.67
N THR A 111 3.08 -17.61 -4.82
CA THR A 111 2.99 -18.30 -6.11
C THR A 111 1.82 -19.28 -6.06
N SER A 112 0.93 -19.19 -7.03
CA SER A 112 -0.24 -20.07 -7.10
C SER A 112 0.16 -21.53 -7.32
N GLY A 113 -0.58 -22.47 -6.72
CA GLY A 113 -0.39 -23.91 -6.94
C GLY A 113 0.72 -24.57 -6.11
N THR A 114 1.43 -23.82 -5.26
CA THR A 114 2.46 -24.37 -4.35
C THR A 114 1.87 -24.94 -3.06
N GLY A 115 0.62 -24.62 -2.74
CA GLY A 115 -0.01 -24.91 -1.44
C GLY A 115 0.43 -23.98 -0.30
N GLN A 116 1.23 -22.94 -0.60
CA GLN A 116 1.72 -21.97 0.38
C GLN A 116 1.12 -20.58 0.14
N GLY A 117 0.61 -19.99 1.21
CA GLY A 117 -0.04 -18.68 1.15
C GLY A 117 -1.32 -18.67 0.30
N ASN A 118 -1.83 -17.48 0.06
CA ASN A 118 -3.03 -17.25 -0.76
C ASN A 118 -2.99 -15.84 -1.33
N ALA A 119 -3.63 -15.61 -2.47
CA ALA A 119 -3.85 -14.27 -2.97
C ALA A 119 -5.11 -14.17 -3.83
N THR A 120 -5.77 -13.02 -3.76
CA THR A 120 -6.95 -12.66 -4.54
C THR A 120 -6.72 -11.29 -5.16
N ALA A 121 -7.30 -11.06 -6.34
CA ALA A 121 -7.23 -9.78 -7.02
C ALA A 121 -8.60 -9.32 -7.50
N GLU A 122 -8.82 -8.02 -7.41
CA GLU A 122 -9.94 -7.30 -7.98
C GLU A 122 -9.41 -6.24 -8.94
N LYS A 123 -10.17 -5.98 -10.00
CA LYS A 123 -9.85 -4.95 -11.00
C LYS A 123 -11.02 -3.99 -11.13
N ASN A 124 -10.74 -2.70 -10.99
CA ASN A 124 -11.69 -1.60 -11.15
C ASN A 124 -11.11 -0.59 -12.15
N GLY A 125 -11.52 -0.69 -13.43
CA GLY A 125 -10.92 0.12 -14.50
C GLY A 125 -9.42 -0.20 -14.67
N ASN A 126 -8.56 0.79 -14.43
CA ASN A 126 -7.10 0.66 -14.47
C ASN A 126 -6.49 0.36 -13.09
N SER A 127 -7.30 0.25 -12.04
CA SER A 127 -6.84 -0.05 -10.69
C SER A 127 -6.94 -1.53 -10.37
N TYR A 128 -5.95 -2.03 -9.65
CA TYR A 128 -5.85 -3.39 -9.17
C TYR A 128 -5.68 -3.38 -7.65
N LYS A 129 -6.54 -4.15 -6.98
CA LYS A 129 -6.40 -4.45 -5.56
C LYS A 129 -6.02 -5.91 -5.42
N ILE A 130 -4.89 -6.19 -4.78
CA ILE A 130 -4.38 -7.54 -4.55
C ILE A 130 -4.19 -7.73 -3.05
N THR A 131 -4.80 -8.76 -2.48
CA THR A 131 -4.70 -9.08 -1.06
C THR A 131 -4.31 -10.54 -0.89
N GLY A 132 -3.60 -10.86 0.18
CA GLY A 132 -3.18 -12.23 0.40
C GLY A 132 -2.26 -12.42 1.58
N THR A 133 -1.68 -13.62 1.63
CA THR A 133 -0.60 -14.00 2.55
C THR A 133 0.59 -14.45 1.71
N ALA A 134 1.70 -13.73 1.83
CA ALA A 134 2.97 -14.10 1.24
C ALA A 134 3.78 -14.95 2.21
N THR A 135 4.65 -15.78 1.66
CA THR A 135 5.54 -16.69 2.37
C THR A 135 7.00 -16.38 2.04
N GLY A 136 7.89 -16.66 2.97
CA GLY A 136 9.33 -16.56 2.78
C GLY A 136 10.09 -17.44 3.76
N VAL A 137 11.41 -17.52 3.58
CA VAL A 137 12.30 -18.26 4.48
C VAL A 137 13.19 -17.26 5.20
N ASP A 138 13.20 -17.32 6.53
CA ASP A 138 14.19 -16.63 7.35
C ASP A 138 15.45 -17.49 7.44
N MET A 139 16.57 -17.00 6.93
CA MET A 139 17.84 -17.73 6.96
C MET A 139 18.42 -17.86 8.38
N ALA A 140 17.98 -17.02 9.33
CA ALA A 140 18.32 -17.19 10.74
C ALA A 140 17.52 -18.33 11.40
N ASN A 141 16.36 -18.70 10.83
CA ASN A 141 15.52 -19.81 11.30
C ASN A 141 14.82 -20.54 10.14
N PRO A 142 15.56 -21.33 9.33
CA PRO A 142 15.04 -21.91 8.09
C PRO A 142 14.04 -23.06 8.31
N MET A 143 13.84 -23.51 9.56
CA MET A 143 12.92 -24.59 9.89
C MET A 143 11.46 -24.15 9.91
N GLN A 144 11.18 -22.84 9.97
CA GLN A 144 9.82 -22.31 9.99
C GLN A 144 9.61 -21.26 8.90
N PRO A 145 8.60 -21.43 8.02
CA PRO A 145 8.28 -20.42 7.02
C PRO A 145 7.73 -19.16 7.70
N VAL A 146 8.11 -18.01 7.14
CA VAL A 146 7.57 -16.71 7.54
C VAL A 146 6.36 -16.40 6.67
N ASN A 147 5.21 -16.19 7.30
CA ASN A 147 3.97 -15.82 6.63
C ASN A 147 3.60 -14.39 6.99
N LYS A 148 3.32 -13.55 5.99
CA LYS A 148 2.93 -12.16 6.19
C LYS A 148 1.73 -11.79 5.33
N PRO A 149 0.66 -11.21 5.90
CA PRO A 149 -0.43 -10.68 5.11
C PRO A 149 0.06 -9.47 4.32
N PHE A 150 -0.48 -9.27 3.12
CA PHE A 150 -0.17 -8.11 2.30
C PHE A 150 -1.42 -7.55 1.62
N GLU A 151 -1.34 -6.27 1.28
CA GLU A 151 -2.30 -5.55 0.44
C GLU A 151 -1.52 -4.68 -0.53
N ILE A 152 -1.87 -4.76 -1.81
CA ILE A 152 -1.35 -3.91 -2.88
C ILE A 152 -2.57 -3.24 -3.51
N ASP A 153 -2.58 -1.91 -3.52
CA ASP A 153 -3.57 -1.10 -4.20
C ASP A 153 -2.84 -0.17 -5.17
N VAL A 154 -3.04 -0.37 -6.46
CA VAL A 154 -2.30 0.32 -7.52
C VAL A 154 -3.20 0.70 -8.67
N THR A 155 -2.89 1.84 -9.27
CA THR A 155 -3.46 2.25 -10.54
C THR A 155 -2.37 2.17 -11.60
N CYS A 156 -2.64 1.43 -12.68
CA CYS A 156 -1.75 1.40 -13.83
C CYS A 156 -1.77 2.75 -14.54
N SER A 157 -0.58 3.35 -14.71
CA SER A 157 -0.38 4.51 -15.57
C SER A 157 -0.85 4.16 -16.98
N SER A 158 -1.67 5.02 -17.60
CA SER A 158 -2.18 4.82 -18.96
C SER A 158 -1.11 5.03 -20.02
#